data_AF-A0AAX3M0J1-F1
#
_entry.id   AF-A0AAX3M0J1-F1
#
_cell.length_a   1.000
_cell.length_b   1.000
_cell.length_c   1.000
_cell.angle_alpha   90.00
_cell.angle_beta   90.00
_cell.angle_gamma   90.00
#
_symmetry.space_group_name_H-M   'P 1'
#
loop_
_entity.id
_entity.type
_entity.pdbx_description
1 polymer ?
#
loop_
_entity_poly.entity_id
_entity_poly.type
_entity_poly.pdbx_seq_one_letter_code
_entity_poly.pdbx_strand_id
1 'polypeptide(L)'
;MPQLEPKQAASIIEKWIAFYDMDNAKAWDKDDYPFIQSSCKVMRSAIQALRGKAPAPNERRKIVAGLEDWLDDSFMDDPNEWEKENKAFVQEALEAIQFTIQFLQK
;
A
#
# COMPACT_ATOMS: atom_id res chain seq x y z
N MET A 1 18.88 7.81 -1.78
CA MET A 1 17.52 8.34 -1.98
C MET A 1 17.23 9.33 -0.86
N PRO A 2 16.58 10.47 -1.12
CA PRO A 2 16.08 11.31 -0.03
C PRO A 2 15.26 10.44 0.91
N GLN A 3 15.46 10.62 2.21
CA GLN A 3 14.78 9.82 3.23
C GLN A 3 13.29 10.15 3.17
N LEU A 4 12.48 9.18 2.73
CA LEU A 4 11.03 9.34 2.68
C LEU A 4 10.51 9.53 4.11
N GLU A 5 9.72 10.58 4.35
CA GLU A 5 9.15 10.85 5.67
C GLU A 5 7.81 10.12 5.86
N PRO A 6 7.43 9.70 7.07
CA PRO A 6 6.18 8.96 7.31
C PRO A 6 4.93 9.66 6.77
N LYS A 7 4.86 11.00 6.87
CA LYS A 7 3.74 11.78 6.34
C LYS A 7 3.67 11.77 4.81
N GLN A 8 4.82 11.72 4.13
CA GLN A 8 4.89 11.64 2.68
C GLN A 8 4.44 10.25 2.21
N ALA A 9 4.98 9.18 2.82
CA ALA A 9 4.56 7.81 2.55
C ALA A 9 3.04 7.63 2.74
N ALA A 10 2.47 8.16 3.82
CA ALA A 10 1.04 8.11 4.08
C ALA A 10 0.22 8.78 2.96
N SER A 11 0.67 9.93 2.47
CA SER A 11 0.00 10.67 1.39
C SER A 11 0.09 9.94 0.05
N ILE A 12 1.20 9.26 -0.22
CA ILE A 12 1.39 8.48 -1.44
C ILE A 12 0.48 7.25 -1.43
N ILE A 13 0.43 6.50 -0.31
CA ILE A 13 -0.46 5.33 -0.19
C ILE A 13 -1.93 5.75 -0.28
N GLU A 14 -2.31 6.90 0.28
CA GLU A 14 -3.68 7.43 0.15
C GLU A 14 -4.03 7.75 -1.31
N LYS A 15 -3.09 8.30 -2.09
CA LYS A 15 -3.26 8.50 -3.54
C LYS A 15 -3.32 7.17 -4.29
N TRP A 16 -2.54 6.17 -3.88
CA TRP A 16 -2.57 4.84 -4.50
C TRP A 16 -3.95 4.19 -4.36
N ILE A 17 -4.55 4.24 -3.17
CA ILE A 17 -5.90 3.72 -2.93
C ILE A 17 -6.92 4.35 -3.90
N ALA A 18 -6.81 5.66 -4.14
CA ALA A 18 -7.69 6.37 -5.05
C ALA A 18 -7.38 6.08 -6.53
N PHE A 19 -6.11 6.05 -6.91
CA PHE A 19 -5.67 5.73 -8.27
C PHE A 19 -6.09 4.32 -8.69
N TYR A 20 -5.96 3.37 -7.77
CA TYR A 20 -6.30 1.96 -7.99
C TYR A 20 -7.77 1.66 -7.65
N ASP A 21 -8.61 2.68 -7.42
CA ASP A 21 -10.05 2.55 -7.19
C ASP A 21 -10.44 1.46 -6.16
N MET A 22 -9.63 1.29 -5.11
CA MET A 22 -9.77 0.13 -4.20
C MET A 22 -11.06 0.15 -3.37
N ASP A 23 -11.68 1.32 -3.22
CA ASP A 23 -12.96 1.49 -2.54
C ASP A 23 -14.17 1.24 -3.45
N ASN A 24 -13.97 1.15 -4.77
CA ASN A 24 -15.05 1.04 -5.74
C ASN A 24 -15.29 -0.43 -6.14
N ALA A 25 -16.24 -1.09 -5.48
CA ALA A 25 -16.62 -2.48 -5.80
C ALA A 25 -17.02 -2.73 -7.27
N LYS A 26 -17.40 -1.68 -8.01
CA LYS A 26 -17.78 -1.80 -9.43
C LYS A 26 -16.60 -1.67 -10.39
N ALA A 27 -15.43 -1.23 -9.91
CA ALA A 27 -14.20 -1.20 -10.69
C ALA A 27 -13.51 -2.57 -10.76
N TRP A 28 -13.99 -3.54 -9.98
CA TRP A 28 -13.36 -4.83 -9.77
C TRP A 28 -14.28 -5.98 -10.13
N ASP A 29 -13.70 -7.07 -10.61
CA ASP A 29 -14.39 -8.34 -10.73
C ASP A 29 -14.80 -8.84 -9.34
N LYS A 30 -15.94 -9.54 -9.28
CA LYS A 30 -16.54 -9.96 -8.01
C LYS A 30 -15.65 -10.91 -7.21
N ASP A 31 -14.82 -11.68 -7.91
CA ASP A 31 -13.93 -12.67 -7.30
C ASP A 31 -12.64 -12.01 -6.78
N ASP A 32 -12.19 -10.91 -7.40
CA ASP A 32 -11.00 -10.17 -7.00
C ASP A 32 -11.28 -9.11 -5.93
N TYR A 33 -12.47 -8.50 -5.96
CA TYR A 33 -12.81 -7.41 -5.06
C TYR A 33 -12.66 -7.72 -3.56
N PRO A 34 -12.93 -8.94 -3.06
CA PRO A 34 -12.66 -9.29 -1.67
C PRO A 34 -11.18 -9.09 -1.27
N PHE A 35 -10.24 -9.46 -2.16
CA PHE A 35 -8.82 -9.23 -1.95
C PHE A 35 -8.52 -7.73 -1.95
N ILE A 36 -8.97 -7.00 -2.97
CA ILE A 36 -8.77 -5.54 -3.08
C ILE A 36 -9.29 -4.79 -1.84
N GLN A 37 -10.49 -5.14 -1.38
CA GLN A 37 -11.08 -4.52 -0.20
C GLN A 37 -10.29 -4.84 1.07
N SER A 38 -9.78 -6.07 1.22
CA SER A 38 -8.92 -6.46 2.34
C SER A 38 -7.63 -5.63 2.34
N SER A 39 -6.97 -5.55 1.20
CA SER A 39 -5.72 -4.80 1.00
C SER A 39 -5.93 -3.29 1.26
N CYS A 40 -7.06 -2.73 0.85
CA CYS A 40 -7.42 -1.33 1.17
C CYS A 40 -7.50 -1.08 2.69
N LYS A 41 -8.07 -2.02 3.45
CA LYS A 41 -8.12 -1.92 4.92
C LYS A 41 -6.72 -1.99 5.55
N VAL A 42 -5.86 -2.83 5.02
CA VAL A 42 -4.45 -2.93 5.44
C VAL A 42 -3.73 -1.61 5.17
N MET A 43 -3.82 -1.07 3.95
CA MET A 43 -3.20 0.21 3.59
C MET A 43 -3.69 1.38 4.43
N ARG A 44 -5.00 1.44 4.73
CA ARG A 44 -5.56 2.45 5.64
C ARG A 44 -5.03 2.32 7.07
N SER A 45 -4.82 1.09 7.53
CA SER A 45 -4.20 0.84 8.84
C SER A 45 -2.73 1.27 8.85
N ALA A 46 -2.01 1.02 7.75
CA ALA A 46 -0.64 1.48 7.55
C ALA A 46 -0.55 3.03 7.55
N ILE A 47 -1.45 3.71 6.85
CA ILE A 47 -1.59 5.17 6.86
C ILE A 47 -1.79 5.70 8.28
N GLN A 48 -2.65 5.07 9.09
CA GLN A 48 -2.86 5.47 10.48
C GLN A 48 -1.57 5.36 11.31
N ALA A 49 -0.81 4.28 11.13
CA ALA A 49 0.46 4.07 11.82
C ALA A 49 1.50 5.13 11.42
N LEU A 50 1.64 5.42 10.13
CA LEU A 50 2.53 6.48 9.61
C LEU A 50 2.14 7.88 10.12
N ARG A 51 0.85 8.11 10.38
CA ARG A 51 0.33 9.34 10.97
C ARG A 51 0.48 9.40 12.51
N GLY A 52 1.16 8.43 13.11
CA GLY A 52 1.52 8.42 14.54
C GLY A 52 0.59 7.61 15.45
N LYS A 53 -0.43 6.94 14.89
CA LYS A 53 -1.29 6.03 15.68
C LYS A 53 -0.63 4.66 15.77
N ALA A 54 0.20 4.46 16.79
CA ALA A 54 0.95 3.22 16.99
C ALA A 54 0.00 2.01 17.14
N PRO A 55 0.04 1.02 16.22
CA PRO A 55 -0.73 -0.21 16.36
C PRO A 55 -0.11 -1.13 17.42
N ALA A 56 -0.93 -2.01 17.99
CA ALA A 56 -0.42 -3.04 18.90
C ALA A 56 0.55 -4.00 18.16
N PRO A 57 1.49 -4.69 18.85
CA PRO A 57 2.49 -5.51 18.17
C PRO A 57 1.94 -6.60 17.24
N ASN A 58 0.80 -7.21 17.60
CA ASN A 58 0.11 -8.21 16.78
C ASN A 58 -0.56 -7.57 15.55
N GLU A 59 -1.19 -6.41 15.70
CA GLU A 59 -1.76 -5.64 14.59
C GLU A 59 -0.67 -5.19 13.63
N ARG A 60 0.46 -4.76 14.18
CA ARG A 60 1.61 -4.34 13.40
C ARG A 60 2.11 -5.44 12.46
N ARG A 61 2.26 -6.67 12.97
CA ARG A 61 2.64 -7.84 12.17
C ARG A 61 1.63 -8.14 11.06
N LYS A 62 0.33 -7.99 11.35
CA LYS A 62 -0.73 -8.18 10.36
C LYS A 62 -0.69 -7.12 9.25
N ILE A 63 -0.40 -5.87 9.61
CA ILE A 63 -0.25 -4.79 8.62
C ILE A 63 0.96 -5.07 7.72
N VAL A 64 2.09 -5.46 8.30
CA VAL A 64 3.29 -5.83 7.53
C VAL A 64 2.99 -6.98 6.58
N ALA A 65 2.47 -8.10 7.08
CA ALA A 65 2.15 -9.25 6.24
C ALA A 65 1.18 -8.90 5.10
N GLY A 66 0.11 -8.15 5.39
CA GLY A 66 -0.84 -7.77 4.34
C GLY A 66 -0.30 -6.75 3.33
N LEU A 67 0.73 -5.97 3.66
CA LEU A 67 1.43 -5.11 2.70
C LEU A 67 2.38 -5.94 1.83
N GLU A 68 3.04 -6.95 2.40
CA GLU A 68 3.88 -7.90 1.66
C GLU A 68 3.03 -8.72 0.68
N ASP A 69 1.92 -9.30 1.17
CA ASP A 69 0.94 -10.03 0.34
C ASP A 69 0.42 -9.14 -0.82
N TRP A 70 0.17 -7.85 -0.57
CA TRP A 70 -0.22 -6.92 -1.63
C TRP A 70 0.83 -6.76 -2.71
N LEU A 71 2.11 -6.57 -2.33
CA LEU A 71 3.18 -6.37 -3.30
C LEU A 71 3.32 -7.58 -4.22
N ASP A 72 3.26 -8.78 -3.65
CA ASP A 72 3.39 -10.05 -4.36
C ASP A 72 2.20 -10.30 -5.30
N ASP A 73 0.96 -10.19 -4.79
CA ASP A 73 -0.24 -10.56 -5.54
C ASP A 73 -0.70 -9.50 -6.54
N SER A 74 -0.33 -8.23 -6.35
CA SER A 74 -0.69 -7.15 -7.28
C SER A 74 0.37 -6.87 -8.35
N PHE A 75 1.47 -7.64 -8.38
CA PHE A 75 2.64 -7.43 -9.24
C PHE A 75 3.19 -5.99 -9.19
N MET A 76 2.99 -5.30 -8.07
CA MET A 76 3.40 -3.90 -7.94
C MET A 76 4.92 -3.74 -7.92
N ASP A 77 5.64 -4.83 -7.64
CA ASP A 77 7.09 -4.92 -7.65
C ASP A 77 7.68 -5.39 -9.00
N ASP A 78 6.85 -5.67 -10.04
CA ASP A 78 7.31 -6.01 -11.39
C ASP A 78 7.16 -4.82 -12.36
N PRO A 79 8.26 -4.11 -12.70
CA PRO A 79 8.21 -2.97 -13.61
C PRO A 79 7.76 -3.29 -15.04
N ASN A 80 7.69 -4.56 -15.43
CA ASN A 80 7.21 -4.96 -16.75
C ASN A 80 5.67 -4.94 -16.84
N GLU A 81 4.99 -5.05 -15.70
CA GLU A 81 3.52 -4.99 -15.59
C GLU A 81 3.01 -3.54 -15.49
N TRP A 82 3.91 -2.55 -15.42
CA TRP A 82 3.51 -1.15 -15.22
C TRP A 82 3.17 -0.46 -16.54
N GLU A 83 2.02 0.20 -16.56
CA GLU A 83 1.66 1.11 -17.65
C GLU A 83 2.65 2.27 -17.75
N LYS A 84 3.08 2.57 -18.98
CA LYS A 84 4.17 3.54 -19.24
C LYS A 84 3.84 4.93 -18.69
N GLU A 85 2.60 5.40 -18.83
CA GLU A 85 2.15 6.69 -18.30
C GLU A 85 2.20 6.76 -16.76
N ASN A 86 2.06 5.63 -16.07
CA ASN A 86 1.91 5.57 -14.63
C ASN A 86 3.21 5.15 -13.92
N LYS A 87 4.24 4.76 -14.67
CA LYS A 87 5.49 4.18 -14.17
C LYS A 87 6.09 4.93 -12.98
N ALA A 88 6.19 6.26 -13.07
CA ALA A 88 6.74 7.09 -12.00
C ALA A 88 5.90 7.03 -10.72
N PHE A 89 4.57 7.07 -10.87
CA PHE A 89 3.65 7.00 -9.73
C PHE A 89 3.63 5.61 -9.09
N VAL A 90 3.65 4.53 -9.88
CA VAL A 90 3.74 3.15 -9.35
C VAL A 90 5.04 2.96 -8.58
N GLN A 91 6.16 3.48 -9.10
CA GLN A 91 7.44 3.45 -8.38
C GLN A 91 7.38 4.20 -7.05
N GLU A 92 6.84 5.42 -7.02
CA GLU A 92 6.67 6.20 -5.79
C GLU A 92 5.81 5.45 -4.76
N ALA A 93 4.73 4.81 -5.21
CA ALA A 93 3.84 4.03 -4.36
C ALA A 93 4.52 2.76 -3.83
N LEU A 94 5.32 2.07 -4.64
CA LEU A 94 6.12 0.92 -4.23
C LEU A 94 7.13 1.31 -3.14
N GLU A 95 7.88 2.40 -3.37
CA GLU A 95 8.84 2.93 -2.41
C GLU A 95 8.16 3.32 -1.08
N ALA A 96 6.95 3.90 -1.14
CA ALA A 96 6.17 4.23 0.04
C ALA A 96 5.69 3.00 0.83
N ILE A 97 5.26 1.94 0.15
CA ILE A 97 4.84 0.69 0.80
C ILE A 97 6.06 0.00 1.44
N GLN A 98 7.18 -0.12 0.71
CA GLN A 98 8.43 -0.70 1.23
C GLN A 98 8.97 0.07 2.44
N PHE A 99 8.96 1.41 2.37
CA PHE A 99 9.29 2.25 3.52
C PHE A 99 8.40 1.94 4.72
N THR A 100 7.09 1.77 4.49
CA THR A 100 6.11 1.53 5.55
C THR A 100 6.31 0.18 6.21
N ILE A 101 6.60 -0.87 5.43
CA ILE A 101 6.99 -2.19 5.94
C ILE A 101 8.19 -2.06 6.89
N GLN A 102 9.27 -1.41 6.43
CA GLN A 102 10.47 -1.19 7.24
C GLN A 102 10.20 -0.32 8.47
N PHE A 103 9.34 0.69 8.35
CA PHE A 103 8.95 1.58 9.45
C PHE A 103 8.24 0.81 10.57
N LEU A 104 7.35 -0.12 10.20
CA LEU A 104 6.61 -0.94 11.16
C LEU A 104 7.47 -2.05 11.77
N GLN A 105 8.48 -2.56 11.06
CA GLN A 105 9.36 -3.58 11.60
C GLN A 105 10.35 -3.06 12.66
N LYS A 106 10.52 -1.72 12.78
CA LYS A 106 11.35 -1.06 13.81
C LYS A 106 10.62 -0.95 15.16
#